data_AF-A0A7R9XZF6-F1
#
_entry.id   AF-A0A7R9XZF6-F1
#
_cell.length_a   1.000
_cell.length_b   1.000
_cell.length_c   1.000
_cell.angle_alpha   90.00
_cell.angle_beta   90.00
_cell.angle_gamma   90.00
#
_symmetry.space_group_name_H-M   'P 1'
#
loop_
_entity.id
_entity.type
_entity.pdbx_description
1 polymer ?
#
loop_
_entity_poly.entity_id
_entity_poly.type
_entity_poly.pdbx_seq_one_letter_code
_entity_poly.pdbx_strand_id
1 'polypeptide(L)'
;KPYSDETARIIDEEVRALVDEAYERTRQLLRDQKDNVEALAQALLEKEVLQIEDLNKILGPRPFQSGEQTNLERLTQGGSDYLGSDQKEDQPADEGEADGPAGGASPEPALAAAAATTGGQTPRS
;
A
#
# COMPACT_ATOMS: atom_id res chain seq x y z
N LYS A 1 -6.80 -22.46 -7.51
CA LYS A 1 -5.78 -21.75 -6.69
C LYS A 1 -4.42 -22.02 -7.30
N PRO A 2 -3.67 -21.00 -7.78
CA PRO A 2 -2.56 -21.21 -8.71
C PRO A 2 -1.19 -21.30 -8.01
N TYR A 3 -1.03 -22.15 -6.99
CA TYR A 3 0.27 -22.47 -6.37
C TYR A 3 0.24 -23.92 -5.86
N SER A 4 1.39 -24.59 -5.72
CA SER A 4 1.47 -25.92 -5.11
C SER A 4 1.24 -25.84 -3.59
N ASP A 5 0.75 -26.93 -2.99
CA ASP A 5 0.50 -26.99 -1.54
C ASP A 5 1.76 -26.68 -0.72
N GLU A 6 2.93 -27.08 -1.22
CA GLU A 6 4.22 -26.80 -0.59
C GLU A 6 4.56 -25.30 -0.62
N THR A 7 4.36 -24.64 -1.77
CA THR A 7 4.61 -23.19 -1.88
C THR A 7 3.61 -22.39 -1.03
N ALA A 8 2.35 -22.83 -0.97
CA ALA A 8 1.35 -22.20 -0.11
C ALA A 8 1.74 -22.28 1.37
N ARG A 9 2.22 -23.45 1.81
CA ARG A 9 2.71 -23.66 3.18
C ARG A 9 3.89 -22.75 3.52
N ILE A 10 4.88 -22.65 2.63
CA ILE A 10 6.05 -21.77 2.84
C ILE A 10 5.61 -20.31 2.99
N ILE A 11 4.65 -19.85 2.17
CA ILE A 11 4.12 -18.48 2.27
C ILE A 11 3.47 -18.25 3.64
N ASP A 12 2.63 -19.16 4.11
CA ASP A 12 1.97 -19.02 5.41
C ASP A 12 2.96 -19.01 6.58
N GLU A 13 4.03 -19.81 6.49
CA GLU A 13 5.12 -19.84 7.48
C GLU A 13 5.88 -18.50 7.51
N GLU A 14 6.24 -17.94 6.36
CA GLU A 14 6.92 -16.63 6.26
C GLU A 14 6.05 -15.47 6.75
N VAL A 15 4.76 -15.48 6.41
CA VAL A 15 3.81 -14.46 6.89
C VAL A 15 3.71 -14.50 8.41
N ARG A 16 3.64 -15.70 9.02
CA ARG A 16 3.63 -15.84 10.48
C ARG A 16 4.93 -15.30 11.09
N ALA A 17 6.08 -15.67 10.53
CA ALA A 17 7.38 -15.19 11.02
C ALA A 17 7.48 -13.66 10.98
N LEU A 18 7.02 -13.02 9.89
CA LEU A 18 7.03 -11.57 9.75
C LEU A 18 6.13 -10.88 10.80
N VAL A 19 4.94 -11.42 11.04
CA VAL A 19 4.01 -10.87 12.03
C VAL A 19 4.58 -11.02 13.45
N ASP A 20 5.17 -12.17 13.76
CA ASP A 20 5.78 -12.44 15.06
C ASP A 20 6.98 -11.50 15.30
N GLU A 21 7.84 -11.30 14.30
CA GLU A 21 8.95 -10.34 14.38
C GLU A 21 8.46 -8.91 14.65
N ALA A 22 7.46 -8.46 13.89
CA ALA A 22 6.88 -7.13 14.06
C ALA A 22 6.26 -6.96 15.46
N TYR A 23 5.58 -8.00 15.97
CA TYR A 23 5.01 -8.02 17.31
C TYR A 23 6.10 -7.90 18.38
N GLU A 24 7.14 -8.75 18.31
CA GLU A 24 8.23 -8.74 19.29
C GLU A 24 8.98 -7.42 19.29
N ARG A 25 9.30 -6.89 18.10
CA ARG A 25 9.95 -5.59 17.94
C ARG A 25 9.13 -4.47 18.56
N THR A 26 7.81 -4.45 18.31
CA THR A 26 6.92 -3.43 18.86
C THR A 26 6.81 -3.56 20.38
N ARG A 27 6.67 -4.78 20.89
CA ARG A 27 6.61 -5.06 22.33
C ARG A 27 7.90 -4.66 23.04
N GLN A 28 9.05 -4.89 22.41
CA GLN A 28 10.34 -4.46 22.96
C GLN A 28 10.45 -2.94 22.98
N LEU A 29 10.10 -2.26 21.89
CA LEU A 29 10.08 -0.80 21.82
C LEU A 29 9.21 -0.19 22.93
N LEU A 30 8.00 -0.72 23.14
CA LEU A 30 7.11 -0.24 24.20
C LEU A 30 7.65 -0.49 25.61
N ARG A 31 8.42 -1.56 25.82
CA ARG A 31 9.08 -1.84 27.11
C ARG A 31 10.27 -0.92 27.34
N ASP A 32 11.07 -0.68 26.32
CA ASP A 32 12.22 0.21 26.42
C ASP A 32 11.78 1.65 26.71
N GLN A 33 10.58 2.01 26.25
CA GLN A 33 9.93 3.31 26.48
C GLN A 33 8.83 3.25 27.56
N LYS A 34 8.90 2.28 28.49
CA LYS A 34 7.83 2.04 29.47
C LYS A 34 7.48 3.27 30.30
N ASP A 35 8.47 4.01 30.76
CA ASP A 35 8.25 5.20 31.61
C ASP A 35 7.45 6.28 30.87
N ASN A 36 7.73 6.46 29.57
CA ASN A 36 7.02 7.39 28.70
C ASN A 36 5.56 6.94 28.44
N VAL A 37 5.33 5.63 28.28
CA VAL A 37 3.98 5.06 28.13
C VAL A 37 3.18 5.23 29.41
N GLU A 38 3.81 5.02 30.57
CA GLU A 38 3.16 5.19 31.87
C GLU A 38 2.79 6.66 32.13
N ALA A 39 3.69 7.60 31.81
CA ALA A 39 3.42 9.04 31.89
C ALA A 39 2.25 9.46 30.98
N LEU A 40 2.20 8.95 29.74
CA LEU A 40 1.06 9.18 28.84
C LEU A 40 -0.25 8.62 29.40
N ALA A 41 -0.22 7.41 29.95
CA ALA A 41 -1.41 6.79 30.53
C ALA A 41 -1.94 7.61 31.72
N GLN A 42 -1.05 8.09 32.59
CA GLN A 42 -1.42 8.98 33.70
C GLN A 42 -2.02 10.30 33.20
N ALA A 43 -1.40 10.91 32.19
CA ALA A 43 -1.92 12.15 31.59
C ALA A 43 -3.32 11.96 30.98
N LEU A 44 -3.61 10.79 30.37
CA LEU A 44 -4.93 10.47 29.83
C LEU A 44 -6.00 10.24 30.91
N LEU A 45 -5.61 9.80 32.11
CA LEU A 45 -6.52 9.70 33.25
C LEU A 45 -6.93 11.08 33.78
N GLU A 46 -6.03 12.07 33.70
CA GLU A 46 -6.31 13.46 34.09
C GLU A 46 -7.04 14.24 33.01
N LYS A 47 -6.67 14.05 31.74
CA LYS A 47 -7.22 14.74 30.58
C LYS A 47 -7.57 13.74 29.49
N GLU A 48 -8.88 13.57 29.24
CA GLU A 48 -9.41 12.60 28.26
C GLU A 48 -8.87 12.78 26.83
N VAL A 49 -8.42 13.99 26.48
CA VAL A 49 -7.88 14.32 25.15
C VAL A 49 -6.55 15.06 25.28
N LEU A 50 -5.46 14.47 24.78
CA LEU A 50 -4.13 15.11 24.73
C LEU A 50 -3.90 15.80 23.37
N GLN A 51 -3.31 16.99 23.40
CA GLN A 51 -2.89 17.70 22.18
C GLN A 51 -1.41 17.43 21.87
N ILE A 52 -0.95 17.86 20.68
CA ILE A 52 0.44 17.66 20.22
C ILE A 52 1.44 18.32 21.17
N GLU A 53 1.09 19.47 21.75
CA GLU A 53 1.92 20.17 22.73
C GLU A 53 2.09 19.36 24.02
N ASP A 54 1.04 18.63 24.44
CA ASP A 54 1.09 17.77 25.63
C ASP A 54 1.95 16.53 25.37
N LEU A 55 1.86 15.96 24.16
CA LEU A 55 2.74 14.86 23.75
C LEU A 55 4.21 15.28 23.72
N ASN A 56 4.53 16.48 23.22
CA ASN A 56 5.90 17.00 23.20
C ASN A 56 6.45 17.26 24.62
N LYS A 57 5.59 17.62 25.59
CA LYS A 57 6.02 17.76 27.00
C LYS A 57 6.38 16.42 27.63
N ILE A 58 5.64 15.36 27.30
CA ILE A 58 5.83 14.02 27.89
C ILE A 58 6.95 13.25 27.18
N LEU A 59 6.94 13.23 25.84
CA LEU A 59 7.85 12.41 25.03
C LEU A 59 9.09 13.17 24.54
N GLY A 60 9.11 14.50 24.67
CA GLY A 60 10.14 15.36 24.09
C GLY A 60 9.94 15.60 22.58
N PRO A 61 10.86 16.35 21.96
CA PRO A 61 10.80 16.63 20.53
C PRO A 61 11.05 15.37 19.70
N ARG A 62 10.33 15.24 18.59
CA ARG A 62 10.49 14.10 17.68
C ARG A 62 11.91 14.07 17.10
N PRO A 63 12.66 12.96 17.21
CA PRO A 63 14.05 12.87 16.76
C PRO A 63 14.22 12.69 15.24
N PHE A 64 13.12 12.60 14.48
CA PHE A 64 13.13 12.42 13.03
C PHE A 64 12.70 13.72 12.34
N GLN A 65 13.48 14.19 11.36
CA GLN A 65 13.17 15.41 10.61
C GLN A 65 11.88 15.21 9.80
N SER A 66 10.86 16.00 10.11
CA SER A 66 9.56 16.00 9.42
C SER A 66 9.68 16.65 8.03
N GLY A 67 10.23 15.93 7.05
CA GLY A 67 10.09 16.29 5.63
C GLY A 67 8.74 15.88 5.04
N GLU A 68 8.03 14.98 5.74
CA GLU A 68 6.73 14.42 5.35
C GLU A 68 5.68 14.72 6.43
N GLN A 69 4.43 14.91 6.02
CA GLN A 69 3.30 15.10 6.92
C GLN A 69 3.20 13.95 7.92
N THR A 70 2.98 14.22 9.21
CA THR A 70 2.83 13.13 10.18
C THR A 70 1.58 12.31 9.86
N ASN A 71 1.56 11.05 10.30
CA ASN A 71 0.34 10.23 10.19
C ASN A 71 -0.86 10.91 10.88
N LEU A 72 -0.61 11.71 11.92
CA LEU A 72 -1.64 12.51 12.59
C LEU A 72 -2.11 13.68 11.71
N GLU A 73 -1.20 14.46 11.11
CA GLU A 73 -1.59 15.52 10.17
C GLU A 73 -2.40 14.94 8.99
N ARG A 74 -1.95 13.83 8.41
CA ARG A 74 -2.65 13.15 7.32
C ARG A 74 -4.06 12.70 7.73
N LEU A 75 -4.22 12.18 8.95
CA LEU A 75 -5.52 11.76 9.48
C LEU A 75 -6.46 12.94 9.68
N THR A 76 -5.95 14.05 10.23
CA THR A 76 -6.74 15.27 10.48
C THR A 76 -7.07 16.05 9.20
N GLN A 77 -6.24 15.94 8.16
CA GLN A 77 -6.46 16.60 6.86
C GLN A 77 -7.33 15.79 5.88
N GLY A 78 -7.53 14.48 6.10
CA GLY A 78 -8.17 13.58 5.12
C GLY A 78 -9.12 12.52 5.69
N GLY A 79 -9.68 12.72 6.89
CA GLY A 79 -10.57 11.77 7.56
C GLY A 79 -11.99 11.62 6.94
N SER A 80 -12.11 11.36 5.64
CA SER A 80 -13.39 11.01 5.00
C SER A 80 -13.37 9.70 4.19
N ASP A 81 -12.21 9.11 3.91
CA ASP A 81 -12.15 8.02 2.92
C ASP A 81 -12.22 6.60 3.52
N TYR A 82 -12.10 6.46 4.86
CA TYR A 82 -12.02 5.14 5.53
C TYR A 82 -13.33 4.65 6.18
N LEU A 83 -14.44 5.40 6.11
CA LEU A 83 -15.74 5.01 6.70
C LEU A 83 -16.81 4.60 5.66
N GLY A 84 -16.44 4.27 4.43
CA GLY A 84 -17.43 3.93 3.40
C GLY A 84 -16.91 3.04 2.27
N SER A 85 -16.70 1.75 2.54
CA SER A 85 -16.71 0.73 1.46
C SER A 85 -17.02 -0.68 1.98
N ASP A 86 -17.99 -0.82 2.88
CA ASP A 86 -18.72 -2.09 3.06
C ASP A 86 -20.01 -2.02 2.23
N GLN A 87 -19.89 -2.43 0.95
CA GLN A 87 -20.93 -3.05 0.12
C GLN A 87 -20.45 -3.09 -1.34
N LYS A 88 -19.78 -4.17 -1.72
CA LYS A 88 -19.93 -4.74 -3.07
C LYS A 88 -20.59 -6.10 -2.88
N GLU A 89 -21.91 -6.11 -3.01
CA GLU A 89 -22.65 -7.34 -3.24
C GLU A 89 -22.19 -7.90 -4.60
N ASP A 90 -21.73 -9.15 -4.59
CA ASP A 90 -21.46 -9.94 -5.79
C ASP A 90 -22.76 -10.09 -6.61
N GLN A 91 -22.80 -9.50 -7.80
CA GLN A 91 -23.81 -9.86 -8.80
C GLN A 91 -23.27 -11.01 -9.67
N PRO A 92 -23.98 -12.15 -9.78
CA PRO A 92 -23.62 -13.20 -10.72
C PRO A 92 -23.84 -12.70 -12.16
N ALA A 93 -22.86 -12.93 -13.02
CA ALA A 93 -22.98 -12.67 -14.46
C ALA A 93 -23.99 -13.65 -15.07
N ASP A 94 -25.14 -13.12 -15.50
CA ASP A 94 -26.15 -13.84 -16.27
C ASP A 94 -25.74 -13.91 -17.74
N GLU A 95 -25.88 -15.10 -18.30
CA GLU A 95 -25.31 -15.56 -19.57
C GLU A 95 -26.27 -15.18 -20.71
N GLY A 96 -25.89 -14.16 -21.50
CA GLY A 96 -26.66 -13.71 -22.66
C GLY A 96 -26.32 -14.50 -23.93
N GLU A 97 -27.23 -15.40 -24.30
CA GLU A 97 -27.39 -16.13 -25.57
C GLU A 97 -26.83 -15.41 -26.83
N ALA A 98 -25.97 -16.08 -27.59
CA ALA A 98 -25.50 -15.65 -28.91
C ALA A 98 -26.15 -16.51 -30.02
N ASP A 99 -27.00 -15.89 -30.85
CA ASP A 99 -27.50 -16.44 -32.12
C ASP A 99 -26.90 -15.60 -33.28
N GLY A 100 -26.27 -16.25 -34.27
CA GLY A 100 -25.27 -15.71 -35.23
C GLY A 100 -25.84 -14.94 -36.45
N PRO A 101 -25.28 -15.07 -37.69
CA PRO A 101 -23.98 -15.59 -38.12
C PRO A 101 -23.26 -14.72 -39.20
N ALA A 102 -22.14 -15.24 -39.72
CA ALA A 102 -21.55 -15.03 -41.05
C ALA A 102 -20.46 -13.95 -41.26
N GLY A 103 -19.40 -14.36 -41.97
CA GLY A 103 -18.51 -13.46 -42.72
C GLY A 103 -17.03 -13.77 -42.55
N GLY A 104 -16.53 -14.72 -43.33
CA GLY A 104 -15.12 -15.10 -43.34
C GLY A 104 -14.20 -14.05 -43.98
N ALA A 105 -12.92 -14.09 -43.58
CA ALA A 105 -11.72 -13.99 -44.43
C ALA A 105 -10.50 -13.78 -43.53
N SER A 106 -9.63 -14.79 -43.44
CA SER A 106 -8.22 -14.54 -43.11
C SER A 106 -7.60 -13.65 -44.20
N PRO A 107 -6.63 -12.79 -43.86
CA PRO A 107 -5.29 -13.12 -44.33
C PRO A 107 -4.13 -12.78 -43.36
N GLU A 108 -3.02 -13.45 -43.69
CA GLU A 108 -1.66 -13.50 -43.17
C GLU A 108 -0.94 -12.16 -42.88
N PRO A 109 0.19 -12.18 -42.13
CA PRO A 109 0.96 -10.99 -41.77
C PRO A 109 1.87 -10.52 -42.92
N ALA A 110 1.77 -9.23 -43.28
CA ALA A 110 2.62 -8.60 -44.30
C ALA A 110 3.99 -8.20 -43.74
N LEU A 111 5.02 -8.82 -44.31
CA LEU A 111 6.42 -8.45 -44.21
C LEU A 111 6.74 -7.32 -45.23
N ALA A 112 7.53 -6.32 -44.80
CA ALA A 112 8.36 -5.39 -45.59
C ALA A 112 7.69 -4.35 -46.52
N ALA A 113 7.99 -3.06 -46.30
CA ALA A 113 9.01 -2.31 -47.07
C ALA A 113 8.79 -0.77 -47.10
N ALA A 114 9.89 -0.05 -46.87
CA ALA A 114 10.33 1.16 -47.55
C ALA A 114 9.54 2.50 -47.44
N ALA A 115 10.18 3.48 -46.79
CA ALA A 115 10.37 4.87 -47.28
C ALA A 115 11.46 5.53 -46.41
N ALA A 116 12.71 5.66 -46.89
CA ALA A 116 13.22 6.82 -47.64
C ALA A 116 13.44 8.07 -46.77
N THR A 117 14.71 8.42 -46.50
CA THR A 117 15.34 9.60 -47.14
C THR A 117 16.71 9.93 -46.52
N THR A 118 17.71 9.94 -47.41
CA THR A 118 18.90 10.82 -47.54
C THR A 118 18.99 11.96 -46.50
N GLY A 119 20.14 12.36 -45.96
CA GLY A 119 21.54 12.26 -46.36
C GLY A 119 22.26 13.45 -45.72
N GLY A 120 23.46 13.28 -45.16
CA GLY A 120 24.16 14.39 -44.50
C GLY A 120 25.36 13.95 -43.68
N GLN A 121 26.42 13.56 -44.38
CA GLN A 121 27.74 13.30 -43.82
C GLN A 121 28.46 14.62 -43.53
N THR A 122 29.16 14.75 -42.39
CA THR A 122 30.61 15.05 -42.25
C THR A 122 30.99 15.55 -40.84
N PRO A 123 32.28 15.45 -40.43
CA PRO A 123 32.64 14.80 -39.16
C PRO A 123 33.37 15.69 -38.13
N ARG A 124 33.59 15.07 -36.95
CA ARG A 124 34.69 15.22 -35.96
C ARG A 124 35.56 16.49 -36.02
N SER A 125 35.59 17.21 -34.90
CA SER A 125 36.79 17.43 -34.08
C SER A 125 36.40 17.59 -32.62
#